data_AF-A0A843KYL1-F1
#
_entry.id   AF-A0A843KYL1-F1
#
_cell.length_a   1.000
_cell.length_b   1.000
_cell.length_c   1.000
_cell.angle_alpha   90.00
_cell.angle_beta   90.00
_cell.angle_gamma   90.00
#
_symmetry.space_group_name_H-M   'P 1'
#
loop_
_entity.id
_entity.type
_entity.pdbx_description
1 polymer ?
#
loop_
_entity_poly.entity_id
_entity_poly.type
_entity_poly.pdbx_seq_one_letter_code
_entity_poly.pdbx_strand_id
1 'polypeptide(L)' 'MRVPVLDTHRNTLMPTTPKRARLLLKQGKARPYWNKLGIFCIILTYDVEPDNQPLAVGI' A
#
# COMPACT_ATOMS: atom_id res chain seq x y z
N MET A 1 -13.97 5.06 1.67
CA MET A 1 -12.62 5.66 1.81
C MET A 1 -11.56 4.57 1.71
N ARG A 2 -10.52 4.78 0.90
CA ARG A 2 -9.37 3.87 0.74
C ARG A 2 -8.11 4.52 1.31
N VAL A 3 -7.16 3.72 1.79
CA VAL A 3 -5.84 4.18 2.24
C VAL A 3 -4.80 3.68 1.25
N PRO A 4 -4.02 4.56 0.61
CA PRO A 4 -2.92 4.15 -0.25
C PRO A 4 -1.85 3.38 0.53
N VAL A 5 -1.32 2.34 -0.10
CA VAL A 5 -0.27 1.48 0.46
C VAL A 5 0.94 1.55 -0.46
N LEU A 6 2.11 1.70 0.12
CA LEU A 6 3.39 1.69 -0.57
C LEU A 6 4.25 0.51 -0.09
N ASP A 7 5.08 -0.02 -0.97
CA ASP A 7 6.14 -0.96 -0.60
C ASP A 7 7.36 -0.24 0.03
N THR A 8 8.38 -1.01 0.40
CA THR A 8 9.66 -0.55 0.93
C THR A 8 10.41 0.39 -0.02
N HIS A 9 10.20 0.24 -1.34
CA HIS A 9 10.76 1.07 -2.41
C HIS A 9 9.88 2.28 -2.77
N ARG A 10 8.77 2.50 -2.07
CA ARG A 10 7.76 3.54 -2.32
C ARG A 10 6.97 3.38 -3.63
N ASN A 11 6.93 2.19 -4.21
CA ASN A 11 6.01 1.87 -5.30
C ASN A 11 4.59 1.71 -4.76
N THR A 12 3.62 2.10 -5.57
CA THR A 12 2.21 2.00 -5.20
C THR A 12 1.72 0.57 -5.29
N LEU A 13 1.14 0.08 -4.19
CA LEU A 13 0.44 -1.19 -4.13
C LEU A 13 -1.08 -0.98 -4.15
N MET A 14 -1.83 -2.08 -4.23
CA MET A 14 -3.28 -2.04 -4.11
C MET A 14 -3.71 -1.34 -2.80
N PRO A 15 -4.54 -0.29 -2.88
CA PRO A 15 -4.99 0.42 -1.70
C PRO A 15 -5.87 -0.46 -0.81
N THR A 16 -5.81 -0.21 0.49
CA THR A 16 -6.50 -1.04 1.48
C THR A 16 -7.64 -0.30 2.19
N THR A 17 -8.41 -1.02 3.01
CA THR A 17 -9.44 -0.41 3.86
C THR A 17 -8.81 0.26 5.08
N PRO A 18 -9.40 1.35 5.63
CA PRO A 18 -8.90 1.97 6.86
C PRO A 18 -8.79 0.99 8.04
N LYS A 19 -9.71 0.03 8.14
CA LYS A 19 -9.68 -1.04 9.15
C LYS A 19 -8.39 -1.88 9.03
N ARG A 20 -8.03 -2.30 7.82
CA ARG A 20 -6.82 -3.09 7.56
C ARG A 20 -5.55 -2.26 7.75
N ALA A 21 -5.53 -1.00 7.31
CA ALA A 21 -4.41 -0.10 7.55
C ALA A 21 -4.08 0.05 9.05
N ARG A 22 -5.11 0.24 9.89
CA ARG A 22 -4.95 0.34 11.35
C ARG A 22 -4.40 -0.94 11.97
N LEU A 23 -4.84 -2.11 11.50
CA LEU A 23 -4.30 -3.40 11.94
C LEU A 23 -2.81 -3.55 11.60
N LEU A 24 -2.42 -3.19 10.37
CA LEU A 24 -1.02 -3.25 9.94
C LEU A 24 -0.12 -2.33 10.77
N LEU A 25 -0.59 -1.11 11.05
CA LEU A 25 0.11 -0.17 11.93
C LEU A 25 0.23 -0.72 13.36
N LYS A 26 -0.86 -1.24 13.93
CA LYS A 26 -0.86 -1.83 15.28
C LYS A 26 0.07 -3.05 15.39
N GLN A 27 0.20 -3.83 14.33
CA GLN A 27 1.06 -5.01 14.26
C GLN A 27 2.53 -4.67 13.94
N GLY A 28 2.89 -3.40 13.70
CA GLY A 28 4.25 -3.02 13.30
C GLY A 28 4.63 -3.44 11.87
N LYS A 29 3.64 -3.88 11.07
CA LYS A 29 3.82 -4.33 9.67
C LYS A 29 3.80 -3.18 8.67
N ALA A 30 3.48 -1.98 9.11
CA ALA A 30 3.50 -0.77 8.31
C ALA A 30 3.86 0.45 9.15
N ARG A 31 4.30 1.53 8.47
CA ARG A 31 4.60 2.84 9.06
C ARG A 31 3.70 3.92 8.44
N PRO A 32 3.26 4.92 9.21
CA PRO A 32 2.51 6.04 8.66
C PRO A 32 3.40 6.88 7.75
N TYR A 33 2.83 7.40 6.67
CA TYR A 33 3.50 8.26 5.71
C TYR A 33 2.54 9.30 5.15
N TRP A 34 3.03 10.49 4.82
CA TRP A 34 2.28 11.50 4.09
C TRP A 34 2.98 11.76 2.77
N ASN A 35 2.24 11.63 1.67
CA ASN A 35 2.79 11.93 0.36
C ASN A 35 2.95 13.45 0.16
N LYS A 36 3.55 13.86 -0.97
CA LYS A 36 3.78 15.28 -1.29
C LYS A 36 2.49 16.13 -1.34
N LEU A 37 1.33 15.50 -1.48
CA LEU A 37 0.02 16.15 -1.50
C LEU A 37 -0.62 16.23 -0.09
N GLY A 38 0.08 15.78 0.96
CA GLY A 38 -0.44 15.74 2.32
C GLY A 38 -1.45 14.62 2.58
N ILE A 39 -1.57 13.64 1.68
CA ILE A 39 -2.49 12.51 1.83
C ILE A 39 -1.84 11.45 2.73
N PHE A 40 -2.59 10.97 3.71
CA PHE A 40 -2.17 9.87 4.58
C PHE A 40 -2.12 8.54 3.82
N CYS A 41 -0.96 7.89 3.92
CA CYS A 41 -0.65 6.59 3.34
C CYS A 41 0.04 5.71 4.39
N ILE A 42 0.19 4.42 4.09
CA ILE A 42 1.04 3.52 4.87
C ILE A 42 2.15 2.92 3.99
N ILE A 43 3.34 2.74 4.56
CA ILE A 43 4.48 2.04 3.93
C ILE A 43 4.65 0.70 4.63
N LEU A 44 4.67 -0.42 3.90
CA LEU A 44 4.94 -1.73 4.47
C LEU A 44 6.39 -1.84 4.96
N THR A 45 6.61 -2.57 6.04
CA THR A 45 7.96 -2.78 6.62
C THR A 45 8.65 -4.03 6.07
N TYR A 46 8.03 -4.72 5.13
CA TYR A 46 8.49 -5.96 4.54
C TYR A 46 8.28 -5.91 3.02
N ASP A 47 9.14 -6.62 2.31
CA ASP A 47 9.04 -6.73 0.86
C ASP A 47 7.85 -7.63 0.48
N VAL A 48 7.19 -7.23 -0.59
CA VAL A 48 6.05 -7.95 -1.17
C VAL A 48 6.32 -8.08 -2.65
N GLU A 49 6.25 -9.31 -3.15
CA GLU A 49 6.21 -9.51 -4.59
C GLU A 49 4.85 -9.04 -5.12
N PRO A 50 4.83 -8.07 -6.05
CA PRO A 50 3.59 -7.60 -6.62
C PRO A 50 3.00 -8.68 -7.53
N ASP A 51 1.85 -9.22 -7.15
CA ASP A 51 1.03 -10.11 -8.00
C ASP A 51 0.26 -9.28 -9.03
N ASN A 52 1.00 -8.58 -9.89
CA ASN A 52 0.44 -7.74 -10.93
C ASN A 52 -0.21 -8.63 -12.01
N GLN A 53 -1.48 -8.38 -12.31
CA GLN A 53 -2.16 -9.10 -13.37
C GLN A 53 -1.48 -8.81 -14.72
N PRO A 54 -1.15 -9.85 -15.52
CA PRO A 54 -0.61 -9.64 -16.86
C PRO A 54 -1.66 -8.93 -17.72
N LEU A 55 -1.22 -7.95 -18.50
CA LEU A 55 -2.09 -7.21 -19.41
C LEU A 55 -2.64 -8.16 -20.48
N ALA A 56 -3.95 -8.44 -20.43
CA ALA A 56 -4.61 -9.21 -21.48
C ALA A 56 -4.93 -8.29 -22.66
N VAL A 57 -4.33 -8.57 -23.83
CA VAL A 57 -4.70 -7.95 -25.11
C VAL A 57 -5.75 -8.85 -25.75
N GLY A 58 -7.00 -8.38 -25.83
CA GLY A 58 -8.03 -9.06 -26.61
C GLY A 58 -7.74 -8.90 -28.11
N ILE A 59 -7.79 -10.00 -28.86
CA ILE A 59 -7.74 -10.02 -30.33
C ILE A 59 -9.18 -10.13 -30.83
#